data_AF-A0A258LAQ3-F1
#
_entry.id   AF-A0A258LAQ3-F1
#
_cell.length_a   1.000
_cell.length_b   1.000
_cell.length_c   1.000
_cell.angle_alpha   90.00
_cell.angle_beta   90.00
_cell.angle_gamma   90.00
#
_symmetry.space_group_name_H-M   'P 1'
#
loop_
_entity.id
_entity.type
_entity.pdbx_description
1 polymer ?
#
loop_
_entity_poly.entity_id
_entity_poly.type
_entity_poly.pdbx_seq_one_letter_code
_entity_poly.pdbx_strand_id
1 'polypeptide(L)'
;MKLRRGVRYGIFSLALAPALAACSYLPHGQPVQPGQVNNTMAQAVPGASATGENAMPGLGFIFGKGNTPNTATGIQVNAYLWRATLDTLSFMPLVSADPFGGVIITDWYSPPATPNERFKANAYILSQTMSANAIKVSLFHQVLQNGQWVNANVDPATVNGLEDRILARAADLKAEAQNTKQ
;
A
#
# COMPACT_ATOMS: atom_id res chain seq x y z
N MET A 1 57.89 34.16 -39.28
CA MET A 1 57.71 34.90 -38.01
C MET A 1 56.53 34.26 -37.28
N LYS A 2 56.80 33.62 -36.12
CA LYS A 2 56.00 33.39 -34.89
C LYS A 2 54.45 33.37 -35.02
N LEU A 3 53.68 32.47 -34.39
CA LEU A 3 53.78 32.04 -32.98
C LEU A 3 52.87 30.83 -32.71
N ARG A 4 53.43 29.79 -32.08
CA ARG A 4 52.71 28.62 -31.54
C ARG A 4 51.89 29.04 -30.30
N ARG A 5 50.61 28.66 -30.22
CA ARG A 5 49.81 28.74 -28.99
C ARG A 5 49.94 27.43 -28.22
N GLY A 6 50.64 27.48 -27.09
CA GLY A 6 50.63 26.42 -26.08
C GLY A 6 49.72 26.82 -24.93
N VAL A 7 48.65 26.05 -24.69
CA VAL A 7 47.80 26.19 -23.51
C VAL A 7 48.39 25.30 -22.41
N ARG A 8 48.76 25.91 -21.29
CA ARG A 8 49.35 25.25 -20.12
C ARG A 8 48.22 24.82 -19.18
N TYR A 9 48.16 23.53 -18.87
CA TYR A 9 47.31 22.97 -17.82
C TYR A 9 47.86 23.38 -16.45
N GLY A 10 47.11 24.22 -15.73
CA GLY A 10 47.39 24.59 -14.35
C GLY A 10 46.67 23.64 -13.40
N ILE A 11 47.46 22.83 -12.71
CA ILE A 11 47.04 21.90 -11.66
C ILE A 11 46.82 22.75 -10.41
N PHE A 12 45.58 22.87 -9.93
CA PHE A 12 45.29 23.48 -8.63
C PHE A 12 44.67 22.42 -7.72
N SER A 13 45.52 21.83 -6.90
CA SER A 13 45.19 20.88 -5.84
C SER A 13 44.42 21.61 -4.74
N LEU A 14 43.16 21.24 -4.53
CA LEU A 14 42.39 21.60 -3.35
C LEU A 14 42.05 20.31 -2.59
N ALA A 15 42.92 19.93 -1.67
CA ALA A 15 42.69 18.82 -0.75
C ALA A 15 41.75 19.30 0.37
N LEU A 16 40.47 18.99 0.25
CA LEU A 16 39.46 19.21 1.28
C LEU A 16 39.40 17.97 2.16
N ALA A 17 39.81 18.09 3.43
CA ALA A 17 39.72 17.03 4.43
C ALA A 17 38.31 16.99 5.05
N PRO A 18 37.58 15.86 4.99
CA PRO A 18 36.39 15.67 5.80
C PRO A 18 36.78 15.00 7.13
N ALA A 19 36.61 15.75 8.23
CA ALA A 19 36.57 15.20 9.58
C ALA A 19 35.29 14.36 9.73
N LEU A 20 35.42 13.02 9.71
CA LEU A 20 34.29 12.16 10.06
C LEU A 20 34.14 12.11 11.58
N ALA A 21 32.95 12.55 12.00
CA ALA A 21 32.45 12.54 13.34
C ALA A 21 32.33 11.11 13.90
N ALA A 22 32.62 11.00 15.20
CA ALA A 22 32.32 9.84 16.01
C ALA A 22 30.80 9.63 16.11
N CYS A 23 30.32 8.47 15.69
CA CYS A 23 29.05 7.93 16.16
C CYS A 23 29.36 6.76 17.10
N SER A 24 29.04 6.98 18.37
CA SER A 24 29.08 6.02 19.46
C SER A 24 28.23 4.79 19.14
N TYR A 25 28.85 3.63 19.33
CA TYR A 25 28.25 2.31 19.25
C TYR A 25 27.27 2.10 20.41
N LEU A 26 25.98 1.93 20.09
CA LEU A 26 24.94 1.55 21.06
C LEU A 26 24.91 0.02 21.23
N PRO A 27 24.53 -0.50 22.43
CA PRO A 27 24.57 -1.93 22.73
C PRO A 27 23.56 -2.72 21.90
N HIS A 28 24.02 -3.84 21.35
CA HIS A 28 23.20 -4.82 20.63
C HIS A 28 22.07 -5.36 21.52
N GLY A 29 20.85 -5.36 20.97
CA GLY A 29 19.71 -6.07 21.53
C GLY A 29 19.96 -7.57 21.60
N GLN A 30 19.49 -8.18 22.68
CA GLN A 30 19.59 -9.63 22.91
C GLN A 30 18.74 -10.40 21.88
N PRO A 31 19.17 -11.60 21.47
CA PRO A 31 18.34 -12.47 20.64
C PRO A 31 17.15 -13.00 21.45
N VAL A 32 15.94 -12.76 20.95
CA VAL A 32 14.70 -13.34 21.49
C VAL A 32 14.61 -14.78 21.01
N GLN A 33 14.63 -15.74 21.94
CA GLN A 33 14.37 -17.15 21.65
C GLN A 33 12.87 -17.35 21.35
N PRO A 34 12.50 -18.02 20.26
CA PRO A 34 11.12 -18.40 20.02
C PRO A 34 10.75 -19.58 20.94
N GLY A 35 9.86 -19.37 21.92
CA GLY A 35 9.32 -20.52 22.69
C GLY A 35 8.79 -20.30 24.12
N GLN A 36 8.43 -19.09 24.57
CA GLN A 36 7.84 -18.91 25.90
C GLN A 36 6.63 -17.94 25.85
N VAL A 37 5.43 -18.51 25.78
CA VAL A 37 4.17 -17.80 26.02
C VAL A 37 3.94 -17.66 27.53
N ASN A 38 4.49 -16.62 28.14
CA ASN A 38 4.24 -16.31 29.55
C ASN A 38 3.04 -15.37 29.67
N ASN A 39 1.84 -15.97 29.75
CA ASN A 39 0.65 -15.29 30.23
C ASN A 39 0.71 -15.20 31.76
N THR A 40 1.35 -14.16 32.29
CA THR A 40 1.26 -13.81 33.72
C THR A 40 0.46 -12.54 33.88
N MET A 41 -0.87 -12.69 33.84
CA MET A 41 -1.77 -11.77 34.53
C MET A 41 -2.55 -12.55 35.59
N ALA A 42 -2.52 -12.00 36.81
CA ALA A 42 -3.49 -12.19 37.87
C ALA A 42 -3.63 -13.61 38.46
N GLN A 43 -2.75 -13.94 39.41
CA GLN A 43 -3.11 -14.84 40.52
C GLN A 43 -3.15 -14.06 41.83
N ALA A 44 -4.36 -13.62 42.20
CA ALA A 44 -4.77 -13.39 43.59
C ALA A 44 -6.30 -13.22 43.65
N VAL A 45 -7.05 -14.32 43.78
CA VAL A 45 -8.35 -14.32 44.46
C VAL A 45 -8.42 -15.56 45.36
N PRO A 46 -8.19 -15.42 46.66
CA PRO A 46 -8.49 -16.47 47.64
C PRO A 46 -9.97 -16.39 48.01
N GLY A 47 -10.68 -17.51 47.88
CA GLY A 47 -11.97 -17.73 48.53
C GLY A 47 -13.17 -17.78 47.58
N ALA A 48 -13.50 -18.98 47.11
CA ALA A 48 -14.88 -19.40 46.88
C ALA A 48 -14.94 -20.92 46.89
N SER A 49 -15.10 -21.45 48.10
CA SER A 49 -15.54 -22.82 48.35
C SER A 49 -16.97 -22.98 47.82
N ALA A 50 -17.20 -23.95 46.96
CA ALA A 50 -18.53 -24.53 46.75
C ALA A 50 -18.36 -26.04 46.57
N THR A 51 -18.32 -26.70 47.73
CA THR A 51 -18.75 -28.09 47.95
C THR A 51 -20.05 -28.39 47.21
N GLY A 52 -20.17 -29.58 46.64
CA GLY A 52 -21.45 -30.08 46.16
C GLY A 52 -21.32 -31.01 44.97
N GLU A 53 -20.82 -32.21 45.23
CA GLU A 53 -21.22 -33.42 44.50
C GLU A 53 -22.72 -33.41 44.14
N ASN A 54 -23.04 -33.67 42.88
CA ASN A 54 -24.14 -34.54 42.39
C ASN A 54 -24.50 -34.19 40.93
N ALA A 55 -24.26 -35.17 40.05
CA ALA A 55 -25.04 -35.54 38.87
C ALA A 55 -25.35 -34.48 37.78
N MET A 56 -24.71 -34.64 36.62
CA MET A 56 -25.35 -35.14 35.37
C MET A 56 -24.44 -34.83 34.15
N PRO A 57 -23.91 -35.85 33.44
CA PRO A 57 -23.24 -35.65 32.16
C PRO A 57 -24.29 -35.70 31.05
N GLY A 58 -24.57 -34.56 30.42
CA GLY A 58 -25.31 -34.51 29.17
C GLY A 58 -26.53 -33.60 29.19
N LEU A 59 -26.62 -32.81 28.11
CA LEU A 59 -27.76 -31.98 27.70
C LEU A 59 -27.84 -30.59 28.35
N GLY A 60 -27.16 -29.64 27.71
CA GLY A 60 -27.30 -28.21 27.99
C GLY A 60 -26.70 -27.38 26.87
N PHE A 61 -27.41 -27.30 25.74
CA PHE A 61 -27.14 -26.37 24.64
C PHE A 61 -27.12 -24.94 25.17
N ILE A 62 -25.92 -24.39 25.42
CA ILE A 62 -25.71 -22.95 25.55
C ILE A 62 -25.16 -22.47 24.22
N PHE A 63 -26.08 -22.15 23.30
CA PHE A 63 -25.84 -21.31 22.15
C PHE A 63 -25.47 -19.89 22.63
N GLY A 64 -24.25 -19.73 23.09
CA GLY A 64 -23.61 -18.44 23.26
C GLY A 64 -23.22 -17.91 21.89
N LYS A 65 -24.11 -17.15 21.27
CA LYS A 65 -23.87 -16.32 20.08
C LYS A 65 -22.75 -15.32 20.38
N GLY A 66 -21.51 -15.78 20.25
CA GLY A 66 -20.33 -14.94 20.16
C GLY A 66 -20.36 -14.23 18.82
N ASN A 67 -21.05 -13.09 18.73
CA ASN A 67 -20.79 -12.10 17.70
C ASN A 67 -19.52 -11.34 18.10
N THR A 68 -18.39 -12.04 18.18
CA THR A 68 -17.10 -11.38 17.98
C THR A 68 -17.10 -10.99 16.51
N PRO A 69 -17.10 -9.68 16.16
CA PRO A 69 -16.71 -9.33 14.81
C PRO A 69 -15.33 -9.97 14.66
N ASN A 70 -15.24 -10.90 13.73
CA ASN A 70 -13.96 -11.45 13.30
C ASN A 70 -13.17 -10.23 12.83
N THR A 71 -12.37 -9.67 13.73
CA THR A 71 -11.36 -8.67 13.42
C THR A 71 -10.33 -9.44 12.62
N ALA A 72 -10.66 -9.69 11.35
CA ALA A 72 -9.72 -10.17 10.38
C ALA A 72 -8.57 -9.17 10.45
N THR A 73 -7.46 -9.63 11.01
CA THR A 73 -6.18 -8.93 11.18
C THR A 73 -5.48 -8.71 9.83
N GLY A 74 -6.27 -8.45 8.79
CA GLY A 74 -5.84 -7.92 7.51
C GLY A 74 -6.15 -6.44 7.46
N ILE A 75 -5.23 -5.66 6.92
CA ILE A 75 -5.46 -4.25 6.60
C ILE A 75 -6.74 -4.18 5.76
N GLN A 76 -7.81 -3.64 6.33
CA GLN A 76 -9.08 -3.52 5.64
C GLN A 76 -9.03 -2.27 4.77
N VAL A 77 -8.79 -2.45 3.47
CA VAL A 77 -8.88 -1.38 2.47
C VAL A 77 -10.32 -0.88 2.37
N ASN A 78 -10.49 0.38 1.98
CA ASN A 78 -11.84 0.92 1.77
C ASN A 78 -12.51 0.26 0.55
N ALA A 79 -13.65 -0.42 0.77
CA ALA A 79 -14.37 -1.14 -0.28
C ALA A 79 -14.87 -0.24 -1.43
N TYR A 80 -15.20 1.03 -1.15
CA TYR A 80 -15.65 1.97 -2.17
C TYR A 80 -14.49 2.43 -3.05
N LEU A 81 -13.33 2.75 -2.46
CA LEU A 81 -12.12 3.07 -3.22
C LEU A 81 -11.71 1.90 -4.11
N TRP A 82 -11.74 0.68 -3.57
CA TRP A 82 -11.43 -0.53 -4.32
C TRP A 82 -12.35 -0.68 -5.54
N ARG A 83 -13.67 -0.62 -5.31
CA ARG A 83 -14.65 -0.77 -6.38
C ARG A 83 -14.54 0.34 -7.43
N ALA A 84 -14.38 1.59 -7.00
CA ALA A 84 -14.23 2.74 -7.89
C ALA A 84 -12.96 2.67 -8.74
N THR A 85 -11.85 2.19 -8.15
CA THR A 85 -10.58 2.03 -8.87
C THR A 85 -10.72 0.97 -9.95
N LEU A 86 -11.31 -0.19 -9.62
CA LEU A 86 -11.56 -1.24 -10.60
C LEU A 86 -12.48 -0.78 -11.72
N ASP A 87 -13.57 -0.08 -11.41
CA ASP A 87 -14.51 0.45 -12.40
C ASP A 87 -13.81 1.42 -13.36
N THR A 88 -13.02 2.35 -12.82
CA THR A 88 -12.30 3.36 -13.60
C THR A 88 -11.20 2.75 -14.48
N LEU A 89 -10.48 1.74 -13.99
CA LEU A 89 -9.37 1.09 -14.72
C LEU A 89 -9.81 -0.13 -15.55
N SER A 90 -11.10 -0.49 -15.52
CA SER A 90 -11.64 -1.70 -16.16
C SER A 90 -11.47 -1.75 -17.69
N PHE A 91 -11.19 -0.61 -18.32
CA PHE A 91 -10.91 -0.54 -19.76
C PHE A 91 -9.52 -1.08 -20.14
N MET A 92 -8.60 -1.19 -19.17
CA MET A 92 -7.28 -1.79 -19.37
C MET A 92 -7.30 -3.25 -18.91
N PRO A 93 -6.47 -4.15 -19.49
CA PRO A 93 -6.31 -5.50 -18.96
C PRO A 93 -5.71 -5.45 -17.54
N LEU A 94 -6.25 -6.24 -16.61
CA LEU A 94 -5.71 -6.35 -15.25
C LEU A 94 -4.70 -7.50 -15.16
N VAL A 95 -3.54 -7.24 -14.56
CA VAL A 95 -2.50 -8.26 -14.28
C VAL A 95 -2.67 -8.84 -12.88
N SER A 96 -2.91 -7.98 -11.89
CA SER A 96 -3.04 -8.40 -10.49
C SER A 96 -3.88 -7.41 -9.70
N ALA A 97 -4.68 -7.90 -8.78
CA ALA A 97 -5.49 -7.10 -7.88
C ALA A 97 -5.53 -7.79 -6.50
N ASP A 98 -4.81 -7.23 -5.53
CA ASP A 98 -4.79 -7.71 -4.14
C ASP A 98 -5.74 -6.86 -3.27
N PRO A 99 -6.90 -7.41 -2.86
CA PRO A 99 -7.89 -6.69 -2.06
C PRO A 99 -7.48 -6.48 -0.60
N PHE A 100 -6.47 -7.18 -0.09
CA PHE A 100 -5.98 -6.98 1.28
C PHE A 100 -4.84 -5.96 1.31
N GLY A 101 -3.95 -6.02 0.33
CA GLY A 101 -2.85 -5.05 0.16
C GLY A 101 -3.29 -3.72 -0.44
N GLY A 102 -4.46 -3.66 -1.07
CA GLY A 102 -4.95 -2.44 -1.73
C GLY A 102 -4.16 -2.09 -2.99
N VAL A 103 -3.61 -3.09 -3.67
CA VAL A 103 -2.77 -2.90 -4.86
C VAL A 103 -3.49 -3.43 -6.09
N ILE A 104 -3.57 -2.59 -7.12
CA ILE A 104 -4.15 -2.94 -8.42
C ILE A 104 -3.12 -2.61 -9.50
N ILE A 105 -2.78 -3.60 -10.32
CA ILE A 105 -1.79 -3.51 -11.39
C ILE A 105 -2.44 -3.90 -12.71
N THR A 106 -2.32 -3.02 -13.69
CA THR A 106 -2.79 -3.26 -15.06
C THR A 106 -1.65 -3.75 -15.95
N ASP A 107 -2.01 -4.33 -17.09
CA ASP A 107 -1.07 -4.66 -18.15
C ASP A 107 -0.78 -3.45 -19.03
N TRP A 108 0.10 -3.62 -20.02
CA TRP A 108 0.30 -2.59 -21.03
C TRP A 108 -0.90 -2.53 -21.97
N TYR A 109 -1.55 -1.37 -22.01
CA TYR A 109 -2.68 -1.10 -22.89
C TYR A 109 -2.31 -0.05 -23.94
N SER A 110 -2.57 -0.36 -25.21
CA SER A 110 -2.43 0.58 -26.33
C SER A 110 -3.81 1.05 -26.79
N PRO A 111 -4.13 2.34 -26.64
CA PRO A 111 -5.38 2.89 -27.14
C PRO A 111 -5.49 2.71 -28.66
N PRO A 112 -6.68 2.41 -29.21
CA PRO A 112 -6.86 2.24 -30.66
C PRO A 112 -6.60 3.54 -31.44
N ALA A 113 -6.72 4.70 -30.79
CA ALA A 113 -6.39 6.00 -31.37
C ALA A 113 -4.87 6.22 -31.53
N THR A 114 -4.05 5.60 -30.66
CA THR A 114 -2.59 5.74 -30.66
C THR A 114 -1.91 4.38 -30.48
N PRO A 115 -1.89 3.52 -31.52
CA PRO A 115 -1.34 2.16 -31.41
C PRO A 115 0.17 2.11 -31.17
N ASN A 116 0.88 3.22 -31.45
CA ASN A 116 2.31 3.37 -31.19
C ASN A 116 2.60 3.82 -29.75
N GLU A 117 1.58 3.95 -28.91
CA GLU A 117 1.72 4.32 -27.50
C GLU A 117 1.13 3.21 -26.65
N ARG A 118 1.72 3.03 -25.46
CA ARG A 118 1.18 2.10 -24.47
C ARG A 118 1.30 2.67 -23.08
N PHE A 119 0.29 2.37 -22.28
CA PHE A 119 0.15 2.84 -20.92
C PHE A 119 0.03 1.67 -19.97
N LYS A 120 0.56 1.84 -18.78
CA LYS A 120 0.37 0.91 -17.66
C LYS A 120 0.13 1.72 -16.40
N ALA A 121 -0.88 1.35 -15.63
CA ALA A 121 -1.20 1.99 -14.36
C ALA A 121 -1.02 1.01 -13.19
N ASN A 122 -0.43 1.52 -12.11
CA ASN A 122 -0.42 0.89 -10.80
C ASN A 122 -1.17 1.79 -9.83
N ALA A 123 -2.19 1.27 -9.16
CA ALA A 123 -2.95 1.99 -8.15
C ALA A 123 -2.75 1.37 -6.77
N TYR A 124 -2.58 2.24 -5.77
CA TYR A 124 -2.34 1.89 -4.38
C TYR A 124 -3.38 2.59 -3.52
N ILE A 125 -4.18 1.82 -2.78
CA ILE A 125 -5.15 2.33 -1.81
C ILE A 125 -4.44 2.46 -0.48
N LEU A 126 -4.24 3.70 -0.05
CA LEU A 126 -3.40 4.03 1.10
C LEU A 126 -4.22 4.14 2.40
N SER A 127 -5.52 4.44 2.29
CA SER A 127 -6.38 4.72 3.44
C SER A 127 -7.63 3.85 3.49
N GLN A 128 -8.08 3.59 4.71
CA GLN A 128 -9.37 2.94 5.00
C GLN A 128 -10.52 3.95 5.00
N THR A 129 -10.21 5.24 5.15
CA THR A 129 -11.18 6.34 5.18
C THR A 129 -11.16 7.12 3.87
N MET A 130 -12.29 7.77 3.56
CA MET A 130 -12.38 8.64 2.40
C MET A 130 -11.61 9.94 2.69
N SER A 131 -10.53 10.17 1.95
CA SER A 131 -9.66 11.34 2.04
C SER A 131 -9.16 11.71 0.64
N ALA A 132 -8.78 12.97 0.44
CA ALA A 132 -8.23 13.44 -0.83
C ALA A 132 -6.93 12.71 -1.22
N ASN A 133 -6.19 12.17 -0.25
CA ASN A 133 -4.95 11.41 -0.49
C ASN A 133 -5.13 9.90 -0.20
N ALA A 134 -6.37 9.38 -0.28
CA ALA A 134 -6.65 8.00 0.07
C ALA A 134 -6.14 6.98 -0.96
N ILE A 135 -5.78 7.44 -2.16
CA ILE A 135 -5.28 6.61 -3.26
C ILE A 135 -4.07 7.29 -3.90
N LYS A 136 -3.15 6.49 -4.42
CA LYS A 136 -2.05 6.93 -5.27
C LYS A 136 -2.03 6.12 -6.56
N VAL A 137 -1.95 6.80 -7.69
CA VAL A 137 -1.80 6.17 -9.01
C VAL A 137 -0.44 6.52 -9.59
N SER A 138 0.24 5.50 -10.11
CA SER A 138 1.48 5.62 -10.88
C SER A 138 1.20 5.17 -12.31
N LEU A 139 1.27 6.11 -13.24
CA LEU A 139 1.08 5.86 -14.67
C LEU A 139 2.44 5.82 -15.37
N PHE A 140 2.62 4.80 -16.20
CA PHE A 140 3.79 4.61 -17.04
C PHE A 140 3.37 4.74 -18.50
N HIS A 141 4.15 5.47 -19.30
CA HIS A 141 3.91 5.68 -20.71
C HIS A 141 5.15 5.28 -21.51
N GLN A 142 4.92 4.53 -22.58
CA GLN A 142 5.95 4.17 -23.55
C GLN A 142 5.47 4.42 -24.96
N VAL A 143 6.40 4.87 -25.81
CA VAL A 143 6.16 5.14 -27.22
C VAL A 143 7.05 4.22 -28.05
N LEU A 144 6.50 3.68 -29.13
CA LEU A 144 7.22 2.86 -30.09
C LEU A 144 8.06 3.77 -31.00
N GLN A 145 9.39 3.71 -30.85
CA GLN A 145 10.35 4.44 -31.67
C GLN A 145 11.30 3.44 -32.31
N ASN A 146 11.41 3.46 -33.65
CA ASN A 146 12.28 2.56 -34.42
C ASN A 146 12.06 1.06 -34.10
N GLY A 147 10.82 0.66 -33.80
CA GLY A 147 10.48 -0.72 -33.44
C GLY A 147 10.87 -1.12 -32.02
N GLN A 148 11.25 -0.17 -31.16
CA GLN A 148 11.59 -0.38 -29.75
C GLN A 148 10.68 0.48 -28.85
N TRP A 149 10.29 -0.04 -27.71
CA TRP A 149 9.48 0.70 -26.73
C TRP A 149 10.39 1.54 -25.84
N VAL A 150 10.20 2.86 -25.87
CA VAL A 150 10.98 3.83 -25.10
C VAL A 150 10.07 4.52 -24.08
N ASN A 151 10.56 4.72 -22.85
CA ASN A 151 9.83 5.46 -21.82
C ASN A 151 9.61 6.91 -22.28
N ALA A 152 8.37 7.37 -22.15
CA ALA A 152 7.98 8.73 -22.44
C ALA A 152 7.46 9.40 -21.16
N ASN A 153 7.49 10.73 -21.15
CA ASN A 153 6.98 11.48 -20.01
C ASN A 153 5.46 11.34 -19.90
N VAL A 154 4.97 11.32 -18.67
CA VAL A 154 3.54 11.35 -18.35
C VAL A 154 3.23 12.72 -17.79
N ASP A 155 2.16 13.35 -18.27
CA ASP A 155 1.67 14.59 -17.70
C ASP A 155 1.11 14.34 -16.28
N PRO A 156 1.63 15.01 -15.23
CA PRO A 156 1.08 14.91 -13.89
C PRO A 156 -0.41 15.23 -13.81
N ALA A 157 -0.92 16.12 -14.66
CA ALA A 157 -2.34 16.45 -14.70
C ALA A 157 -3.21 15.25 -15.11
N THR A 158 -2.69 14.35 -15.96
CA THR A 158 -3.38 13.11 -16.33
C THR A 158 -3.47 12.16 -15.13
N VAL A 159 -2.39 12.04 -14.36
CA VAL A 159 -2.36 11.20 -13.16
C VAL A 159 -3.32 11.73 -12.10
N ASN A 160 -3.27 13.03 -11.81
CA ASN A 160 -4.18 13.66 -10.85
C ASN A 160 -5.65 13.53 -11.31
N GLY A 161 -5.91 13.74 -12.61
CA GLY A 161 -7.26 13.57 -13.16
C GLY A 161 -7.79 12.13 -13.05
N LEU A 162 -6.92 11.11 -13.10
CA LEU A 162 -7.30 9.73 -12.82
C LEU A 162 -7.61 9.52 -11.33
N GLU A 163 -6.76 10.03 -10.44
CA GLU A 163 -6.97 9.98 -8.98
C GLU A 163 -8.30 10.64 -8.59
N ASP A 164 -8.58 11.84 -9.11
CA ASP A 164 -9.81 12.60 -8.86
C ASP A 164 -11.06 11.85 -9.35
N ARG A 165 -11.01 11.25 -10.54
CA ARG A 165 -12.11 10.43 -11.08
C ARG A 165 -12.42 9.23 -10.19
N ILE A 166 -11.38 8.56 -9.68
CA ILE A 166 -11.56 7.43 -8.78
C ILE A 166 -12.19 7.89 -7.46
N LEU A 167 -11.71 9.00 -6.89
CA LEU A 167 -12.26 9.56 -5.65
C LEU A 167 -13.72 9.99 -5.81
N ALA A 168 -14.06 10.66 -6.92
CA ALA A 168 -15.43 11.03 -7.25
C ALA A 168 -16.33 9.80 -7.36
N ARG A 169 -15.91 8.79 -8.13
CA ARG A 169 -16.67 7.55 -8.28
C ARG A 169 -16.85 6.81 -6.96
N ALA A 170 -15.85 6.82 -6.08
CA ALA A 170 -15.96 6.23 -4.75
C ALA A 170 -16.96 6.98 -3.87
N ALA A 171 -17.03 8.32 -3.98
CA ALA A 171 -18.01 9.14 -3.27
C ALA A 171 -19.43 8.84 -3.74
N ASP A 172 -19.64 8.68 -5.05
CA ASP A 172 -20.93 8.29 -5.62
C ASP A 172 -21.39 6.93 -5.08
N LEU A 173 -20.53 5.91 -5.14
CA LEU A 173 -20.83 4.57 -4.61
C LEU A 173 -21.18 4.60 -3.12
N LYS A 174 -20.49 5.46 -2.35
CA LYS A 174 -20.79 5.64 -0.92
C LYS A 174 -22.17 6.27 -0.70
N ALA A 175 -22.53 7.26 -1.51
CA ALA A 175 -23.83 7.94 -1.43
C ALA A 175 -24.98 6.99 -1.83
N GLU A 176 -24.82 6.24 -2.92
CA GLU A 176 -25.76 5.20 -3.35
C GLU A 176 -26.02 4.17 -2.23
N ALA A 177 -24.96 3.72 -1.54
CA ALA A 177 -25.08 2.77 -0.44
C ALA A 177 -25.80 3.32 0.81
N GLN A 178 -25.88 4.65 1.00
CA GLN A 178 -26.68 5.23 2.09
C GLN A 178 -28.16 5.32 1.71
N ASN A 179 -28.47 5.60 0.44
CA ASN A 179 -29.85 5.78 -0.02
C ASN A 179 -30.65 4.47 0.04
N THR A 180 -30.02 3.33 -0.19
CA THR A 180 -30.67 2.00 -0.14
C THR A 180 -31.03 1.53 1.27
N LYS A 181 -30.60 2.25 2.32
CA LYS A 181 -30.90 1.89 3.73
C LYS A 181 -32.13 2.59 4.30
N GLN A 182 -32.78 3.45 3.51
CA GLN A 182 -34.05 4.09 3.85
C GLN A 182 -35.22 3.33 3.25
#